data_AF-A0A4R7K069-F1
#
_entry.id   AF-A0A4R7K069-F1
#
_cell.length_a   1.000
_cell.length_b   1.000
_cell.length_c   1.000
_cell.angle_alpha   90.00
_cell.angle_beta   90.00
_cell.angle_gamma   90.00
#
_symmetry.space_group_name_H-M   'P 1'
#
loop_
_entity.id
_entity.type
_entity.pdbx_description
1 polymer ?
#
loop_
_entity_poly.entity_id
_entity_poly.type
_entity_poly.pdbx_seq_one_letter_code
_entity_poly.pdbx_strand_id
1 'polypeptide(L)'
;MAEDGALVVTELVANAVQHARRESIRVVIDRTEAGRVRVGVVDFSKVPPMRQTPGPEDEDGRGLALVTALAEDGGTDPLPWGKRVWAELQGKEEG
;
A
#
# COMPACT_ATOMS: atom_id res chain seq x y z
N MET A 1 -10.42 11.32 -1.51
CA MET A 1 -10.42 9.98 -2.16
C MET A 1 -9.40 9.86 -3.26
N ALA A 2 -9.50 10.64 -4.35
CA ALA A 2 -8.59 10.46 -5.49
C ALA A 2 -7.12 10.77 -5.12
N GLU A 3 -6.89 11.87 -4.39
CA GLU A 3 -5.56 12.24 -3.90
C GLU A 3 -5.03 11.24 -2.86
N ASP A 4 -5.84 10.89 -1.86
CA ASP A 4 -5.49 9.88 -0.84
C ASP A 4 -5.14 8.53 -1.49
N GLY A 5 -5.93 8.10 -2.48
CA GLY A 5 -5.70 6.87 -3.25
C GLY A 5 -4.45 6.92 -4.10
N ALA A 6 -4.17 8.04 -4.77
CA ALA A 6 -2.94 8.22 -5.54
C ALA A 6 -1.69 8.15 -4.64
N LEU A 7 -1.75 8.74 -3.46
CA LEU A 7 -0.67 8.69 -2.49
C LEU A 7 -0.46 7.26 -1.97
N VAL A 8 -1.53 6.56 -1.59
CA VAL A 8 -1.46 5.15 -1.17
C VAL A 8 -0.88 4.25 -2.27
N VAL A 9 -1.31 4.41 -3.53
CA VAL A 9 -0.73 3.68 -4.66
C VAL A 9 0.77 3.97 -4.78
N THR A 10 1.16 5.24 -4.71
CA THR A 10 2.56 5.66 -4.85
C THR A 10 3.44 5.02 -3.78
N GLU A 11 3.03 5.08 -2.52
CA GLU A 11 3.79 4.51 -1.41
C GLU A 11 3.86 2.97 -1.47
N LEU A 12 2.76 2.30 -1.81
CA LEU A 12 2.75 0.84 -1.95
C LEU A 12 3.59 0.37 -3.13
N VAL A 13 3.55 1.10 -4.26
CA VAL A 13 4.38 0.83 -5.43
C VAL A 13 5.86 1.09 -5.13
N ALA A 14 6.20 2.18 -4.46
CA ALA A 14 7.58 2.49 -4.07
C ALA A 14 8.17 1.38 -3.19
N ASN A 15 7.43 0.94 -2.17
CA ASN A 15 7.82 -0.21 -1.33
C ASN A 15 8.02 -1.49 -2.14
N ALA A 16 7.10 -1.77 -3.08
CA ALA A 16 7.20 -2.95 -3.92
C ALA A 16 8.41 -2.87 -4.86
N VAL A 17 8.66 -1.74 -5.52
CA VAL A 17 9.81 -1.57 -6.42
C VAL A 17 11.14 -1.66 -5.67
N GLN A 18 11.25 -1.06 -4.48
CA GLN A 18 12.47 -1.08 -3.67
C GLN A 18 12.80 -2.48 -3.13
N HIS A 19 11.78 -3.33 -2.89
CA HIS A 19 11.95 -4.62 -2.22
C HIS A 19 11.55 -5.85 -3.05
N ALA A 20 11.06 -5.68 -4.28
CA ALA A 20 10.67 -6.78 -5.15
C ALA A 20 11.90 -7.57 -5.61
N ARG A 21 11.72 -8.88 -5.73
CA ARG A 21 12.76 -9.78 -6.26
C ARG A 21 12.78 -9.86 -7.79
N ARG A 22 11.84 -9.20 -8.48
CA ARG A 22 11.66 -9.22 -9.95
C ARG A 22 11.20 -7.84 -10.42
N GLU A 23 11.47 -7.53 -11.68
CA GLU A 23 11.13 -6.25 -12.34
C GLU A 23 9.64 -6.09 -12.68
N SER A 24 8.76 -6.80 -11.97
CA SER A 24 7.32 -6.77 -12.25
C SER A 24 6.53 -6.71 -10.96
N ILE A 25 5.61 -5.74 -10.91
CA ILE A 25 4.60 -5.58 -9.87
C ILE A 25 3.22 -5.55 -10.53
N ARG A 26 2.16 -5.83 -9.77
CA ARG A 26 0.78 -5.67 -10.22
C ARG A 26 0.01 -4.81 -9.23
N VAL A 27 -0.60 -3.74 -9.72
CA VAL A 27 -1.54 -2.92 -8.96
C VAL A 27 -2.96 -3.45 -9.20
N VAL A 28 -3.73 -3.58 -8.13
CA VAL A 28 -5.13 -4.01 -8.13
C VAL A 28 -5.94 -2.96 -7.38
N ILE A 29 -7.04 -2.50 -7.96
CA ILE A 29 -7.95 -1.53 -7.34
C ILE A 29 -9.34 -2.12 -7.44
N ASP A 30 -9.91 -2.49 -6.29
CA ASP A 30 -11.23 -3.12 -6.19
C ASP A 30 -12.16 -2.22 -5.38
N ARG A 31 -13.39 -2.01 -5.85
CA ARG A 31 -14.44 -1.42 -5.02
C ARG A 31 -15.02 -2.53 -4.15
N THR A 32 -14.76 -2.48 -2.85
CA THR A 32 -15.25 -3.50 -1.91
C THR A 32 -16.71 -3.26 -1.55
N GLU A 33 -17.10 -2.00 -1.35
CA GLU A 33 -18.47 -1.58 -1.03
C GLU A 33 -18.75 -0.16 -1.57
N ALA A 34 -19.97 0.34 -1.36
CA ALA A 34 -20.28 1.74 -1.66
C ALA A 34 -19.41 2.67 -0.81
N GLY A 35 -18.67 3.56 -1.47
CA GLY A 35 -17.72 4.44 -0.79
C GLY A 35 -16.45 3.76 -0.28
N ARG A 36 -16.20 2.47 -0.55
CA ARG A 36 -14.95 1.80 -0.14
C ARG A 36 -14.15 1.28 -1.33
N VAL A 37 -12.85 1.55 -1.33
CA VAL A 37 -11.92 1.07 -2.35
C VAL A 37 -10.72 0.43 -1.69
N ARG A 38 -10.35 -0.77 -2.13
CA ARG A 38 -9.13 -1.44 -1.75
C ARG A 38 -8.08 -1.27 -2.84
N VAL A 39 -6.94 -0.72 -2.45
CA VAL A 39 -5.74 -0.63 -3.28
C VAL A 39 -4.78 -1.74 -2.83
N GLY A 40 -4.32 -2.56 -3.77
CA GLY A 40 -3.37 -3.62 -3.51
C GLY A 40 -2.20 -3.62 -4.49
N VAL A 41 -1.00 -3.90 -4.01
CA VAL A 41 0.20 -4.12 -4.83
C VAL A 41 0.73 -5.51 -4.59
N VAL A 42 0.92 -6.26 -5.68
CA VAL A 42 1.45 -7.61 -5.69
C VAL A 42 2.88 -7.59 -6.22
N ASP A 43 3.79 -8.21 -5.48
CA ASP A 43 5.17 -8.43 -5.90
C ASP A 43 5.63 -9.86 -5.59
N PHE A 44 6.82 -10.23 -6.06
CA PHE A 44 7.38 -11.58 -5.95
C PHE A 44 8.27 -11.80 -4.71
N SER A 45 8.32 -10.84 -3.80
CA SER A 45 8.98 -10.99 -2.50
C SER A 45 8.00 -11.59 -1.49
N LYS A 46 8.46 -12.59 -0.73
CA LYS A 46 7.71 -13.18 0.40
C LYS A 46 7.92 -12.42 1.71
N VAL A 47 8.80 -11.42 1.73
CA VAL A 47 9.11 -10.64 2.93
C VAL A 47 8.03 -9.57 3.09
N PRO A 48 7.28 -9.54 4.20
CA PRO A 48 6.29 -8.49 4.44
C PRO A 48 6.97 -7.13 4.59
N PRO A 49 6.30 -6.04 4.20
CA PRO A 49 6.82 -4.70 4.44
C PRO A 49 6.98 -4.46 5.94
N MET A 50 8.13 -3.93 6.35
CA MET A 50 8.39 -3.59 7.74
C MET A 50 8.18 -2.09 7.93
N ARG A 51 7.38 -1.72 8.93
CA ARG A 51 7.32 -0.32 9.37
C ARG A 51 8.71 0.07 9.86
N GLN A 52 9.21 1.18 9.34
CA GLN A 52 10.45 1.78 9.81
C GLN A 52 10.11 2.90 10.79
N THR A 53 11.01 3.16 11.73
CA THR A 53 10.97 4.36 12.58
C THR A 53 12.07 5.28 12.06
N PRO A 54 11.80 6.08 11.02
CA PRO A 54 12.80 6.95 10.45
C PRO A 54 13.23 8.01 11.47
N GLY A 55 14.54 8.26 11.51
CA GLY A 55 15.11 9.38 12.23
C GLY A 55 14.69 10.73 11.63
N PRO A 56 15.01 11.84 12.31
CA PRO A 56 14.65 13.18 11.85
C PRO A 56 15.29 13.56 10.50
N GLU A 57 16.45 12.98 10.16
CA GLU A 57 17.18 13.24 8.91
C GLU A 57 16.94 12.19 7.82
N ASP A 58 16.21 11.11 8.13
CA ASP A 58 15.93 10.08 7.13
C ASP A 58 14.89 10.61 6.11
N GLU A 59 15.17 10.41 4.83
CA GLU A 59 14.26 10.77 3.74
C GLU A 59 13.25 9.63 3.44
N ASP A 60 13.58 8.41 3.84
CA ASP A 60 12.82 7.18 3.55
C ASP A 60 12.04 6.65 4.77
N GLY A 61 11.31 5.54 4.60
CA GLY A 61 10.72 4.78 5.71
C GLY A 61 9.41 5.34 6.28
N ARG A 62 8.94 6.49 5.81
CA ARG A 62 7.64 7.10 6.21
C ARG A 62 6.44 6.56 5.42
N GLY A 63 6.67 5.92 4.27
CA GLY A 63 5.60 5.52 3.34
C GLY A 63 4.53 4.60 3.95
N LEU A 64 4.94 3.56 4.69
CA LEU A 64 4.00 2.67 5.38
C LEU A 64 3.23 3.37 6.50
N ALA A 65 3.82 4.38 7.14
CA ALA A 65 3.14 5.19 8.14
C ALA A 65 2.07 6.08 7.50
N LEU A 66 2.38 6.70 6.35
CA LEU A 66 1.40 7.45 5.54
C LEU A 66 0.23 6.57 5.08
N VAL A 67 0.53 5.40 4.51
CA VAL A 67 -0.50 4.43 4.10
C VAL A 67 -1.39 4.05 5.30
N THR A 68 -0.79 3.78 6.45
CA THR A 68 -1.53 3.46 7.68
C THR A 68 -2.43 4.62 8.14
N ALA A 69 -1.95 5.86 8.03
CA ALA A 69 -2.71 7.03 8.48
C ALA A 69 -3.92 7.35 7.57
N LEU A 70 -3.86 6.97 6.30
CA LEU A 70 -4.91 7.23 5.32
C LEU A 70 -5.91 6.06 5.18
N ALA A 71 -5.48 4.85 5.51
CA ALA A 71 -6.27 3.64 5.36
C ALA A 71 -7.17 3.39 6.58
N GLU A 72 -8.39 2.91 6.33
CA GLU A 72 -9.27 2.36 7.37
C GLU A 72 -8.78 1.00 7.85
N ASP A 73 -8.28 0.19 6.90
CA ASP A 73 -7.74 -1.13 7.15
C ASP A 73 -6.60 -1.42 6.17
N GLY A 74 -5.72 -2.34 6.52
CA GLY A 74 -4.60 -2.69 5.67
C GLY A 74 -3.93 -3.97 6.11
N GLY A 75 -3.27 -4.63 5.16
CA GLY A 75 -2.71 -5.94 5.42
C GLY A 75 -1.67 -6.38 4.40
N THR A 76 -1.12 -7.55 4.66
CA THR A 76 -0.25 -8.28 3.73
C THR A 76 -0.74 -9.70 3.62
N ASP A 77 -1.22 -10.07 2.44
CA ASP A 77 -1.65 -11.44 2.14
C ASP A 77 -0.48 -12.21 1.52
N PRO A 78 -0.05 -13.32 2.09
CA PRO A 78 0.94 -14.19 1.46
C PRO A 78 0.35 -14.87 0.22
N LEU A 79 1.11 -14.92 -0.86
CA LEU A 79 0.76 -15.63 -2.10
C LEU A 79 1.81 -16.73 -2.36
N PRO A 80 1.47 -17.80 -3.12
CA PRO A 80 2.42 -18.88 -3.39
C PRO A 80 3.77 -18.39 -3.96
N TRP A 81 3.73 -17.35 -4.79
CA TRP A 81 4.86 -16.74 -5.50
C TRP A 81 5.33 -15.39 -4.93
N GLY A 82 4.74 -14.88 -3.85
CA GLY A 82 5.05 -13.54 -3.37
C GLY A 82 4.09 -13.06 -2.30
N LYS A 83 3.67 -11.79 -2.38
CA LYS A 83 2.70 -11.20 -1.45
C LYS A 83 1.83 -10.15 -2.12
N ARG A 84 0.70 -9.84 -1.50
CA ARG A 84 -0.11 -8.67 -1.78
C ARG A 84 -0.12 -7.77 -0.56
N VAL A 85 0.43 -6.56 -0.67
CA VAL A 85 0.24 -5.51 0.34
C VAL A 85 -0.98 -4.69 -0.07
N TRP A 86 -1.89 -4.41 0.84
CA TRP A 86 -3.13 -3.71 0.52
C TRP A 86 -3.55 -2.73 1.60
N ALA A 87 -4.33 -1.73 1.20
CA ALA A 87 -4.93 -0.71 2.03
C ALA A 87 -6.36 -0.45 1.55
N GLU A 88 -7.30 -0.35 2.49
CA GLU A 88 -8.68 0.01 2.24
C GLU A 88 -8.91 1.47 2.59
N LEU A 89 -9.51 2.21 1.66
CA LEU A 89 -9.79 3.62 1.79
C LEU A 89 -11.30 3.82 1.83
N GLN A 90 -11.75 4.57 2.83
CA GLN A 90 -13.12 5.06 2.89
C GLN A 90 -13.23 6.36 2.12
N GLY A 91 -14.35 6.44 1.43
CA GLY A 91 -14.77 7.60 0.75
C GLY A 91 -15.29 8.66 1.69
N LYS A 92 -14.72 9.86 1.59
CA LYS A 92 -15.32 11.07 2.16
C LYS A 92 -16.71 11.23 1.53
N GLU A 93 -17.76 11.09 2.32
CA GLU A 93 -19.09 11.54 1.91
C GLU A 93 -19.00 13.06 1.70
N GLU A 94 -19.27 13.51 0.48
CA GLU A 94 -19.61 14.91 0.26
C GLU A 94 -21.02 15.07 0.85
N GLY A 95 -21.10 15.73 2.00
CA GLY A 95 -22.36 16.03 2.69
C GLY A 95 -23.28 16.94 1.91
#